data_AF-A0A9E3DN62-F1
#
_entry.id   AF-A0A9E3DN62-F1
#
_cell.length_a   1.000
_cell.length_b   1.000
_cell.length_c   1.000
_cell.angle_alpha   90.00
_cell.angle_beta   90.00
_cell.angle_gamma   90.00
#
_symmetry.space_group_name_H-M   'P 1'
#
loop_
_entity.id
_entity.type
_entity.pdbx_description
1 polymer ?
#
loop_
_entity_poly.entity_id
_entity_poly.type
_entity_poly.pdbx_seq_one_letter_code
_entity_poly.pdbx_strand_id
1 'polypeptide(L)'
;MVGDVHGHLDELVAALHRGELVDAGGHWTAGDTRLWFLGDFVDRGPDGIGVIDLVMRLGEEAEDAGGKVRALLGNHEILLMGMYLFGDTQVPSDYGVRSFARSWLLNGGQAADLSRLTERHLSWLVDRPVAAVAEDNLLLHSDTTAYLDWGDTLEQVNSEVSAILHA
;
A
#
# COMPACT_ATOMS: atom_id res chain seq x y z
N MET A 1 12.92 0.38 -6.44
CA MET A 1 11.50 -0.01 -6.28
C MET A 1 11.44 -1.21 -5.36
N VAL A 2 10.37 -1.33 -4.57
CA VAL A 2 10.10 -2.45 -3.68
C VAL A 2 8.71 -2.98 -4.06
N GLY A 3 8.63 -4.28 -4.33
CA GLY A 3 7.36 -4.97 -4.56
C GLY A 3 6.69 -5.41 -3.26
N ASP A 4 5.90 -6.48 -3.33
CA ASP A 4 5.09 -6.98 -2.23
C ASP A 4 5.93 -7.28 -0.98
N VAL A 5 5.46 -6.77 0.17
CA VAL A 5 6.11 -6.96 1.47
C VAL A 5 5.34 -7.95 2.33
N HIS A 6 4.01 -7.86 2.32
CA HIS A 6 3.13 -8.76 3.06
C HIS A 6 3.52 -8.94 4.53
N GLY A 7 3.70 -7.85 5.27
CA GLY A 7 3.97 -7.86 6.71
C GLY A 7 5.32 -8.43 7.14
N HIS A 8 6.24 -8.71 6.21
CA HIS A 8 7.60 -9.17 6.50
C HIS A 8 8.52 -7.98 6.80
N LEU A 9 8.24 -7.29 7.92
CA LEU A 9 8.92 -6.06 8.31
C LEU A 9 10.44 -6.25 8.48
N ASP A 10 10.86 -7.32 9.14
CA ASP A 10 12.28 -7.59 9.40
C ASP A 10 13.04 -7.82 8.10
N GLU A 11 12.46 -8.57 7.16
CA GLU A 11 13.02 -8.81 5.84
C GLU A 11 13.08 -7.52 5.01
N LEU A 12 12.06 -6.67 5.10
CA LEU A 12 12.04 -5.37 4.44
C LEU A 12 13.17 -4.49 4.98
N VAL A 13 13.28 -4.32 6.30
CA VAL A 13 14.34 -3.51 6.92
C VAL A 13 15.72 -4.05 6.53
N ALA A 14 15.91 -5.38 6.57
CA ALA A 14 17.16 -6.00 6.16
C ALA A 14 17.47 -5.77 4.67
N ALA A 15 16.47 -5.80 3.80
CA ALA A 15 16.65 -5.54 2.38
C ALA A 15 16.98 -4.07 2.11
N LEU A 16 16.29 -3.13 2.75
CA LEU A 16 16.56 -1.69 2.63
C LEU A 16 17.96 -1.34 3.16
N HIS A 17 18.36 -1.93 4.29
CA HIS A 17 19.70 -1.72 4.86
C HIS A 17 20.80 -2.27 3.94
N ARG A 18 20.61 -3.47 3.37
CA ARG A 18 21.53 -4.01 2.35
C ARG A 18 21.61 -3.15 1.09
N GLY A 19 20.52 -2.47 0.75
CA GLY A 19 20.46 -1.50 -0.34
C GLY A 19 21.02 -0.13 0.01
N GLU A 20 21.59 0.05 1.21
CA GLU A 20 22.12 1.31 1.72
C GLU A 20 21.07 2.44 1.75
N LEU A 21 19.78 2.07 1.83
CA LEU A 21 18.68 3.04 1.86
C LEU A 21 18.35 3.53 3.27
N VAL A 22 18.60 2.65 4.26
CA VAL A 22 18.39 2.92 5.68
C VAL A 22 19.59 2.47 6.48
N ASP A 23 19.76 3.02 7.69
CA ASP A 23 20.76 2.58 8.66
C ASP A 23 20.33 1.31 9.44
N ALA A 24 21.16 0.88 10.39
CA ALA A 24 20.89 -0.28 11.23
C ALA A 24 19.66 -0.10 12.16
N GLY A 25 19.20 1.13 12.39
CA GLY A 25 17.96 1.44 13.10
C GLY A 25 16.74 1.53 12.18
N GLY A 26 16.93 1.40 10.86
CA GLY A 26 15.87 1.55 9.86
C GLY A 26 15.51 3.00 9.55
N HIS A 27 16.41 3.95 9.82
CA HIS A 27 16.22 5.36 9.47
C HIS A 27 16.79 5.67 8.09
N TRP A 28 16.14 6.55 7.33
CA TRP A 28 16.57 6.96 5.99
C TRP A 28 17.98 7.55 6.00
N THR A 29 18.83 7.07 5.10
CA THR A 29 20.21 7.56 4.92
C THR A 29 20.56 7.83 3.45
N ALA A 30 19.62 7.62 2.53
CA ALA A 30 19.89 7.62 1.09
C ALA A 30 19.85 9.01 0.43
N GLY A 31 19.93 10.10 1.20
CA GLY A 31 19.95 11.46 0.69
C GLY A 31 18.76 11.77 -0.23
N ASP A 32 19.04 12.19 -1.46
CA ASP A 32 18.07 12.58 -2.49
C ASP A 32 17.48 11.41 -3.30
N THR A 33 17.76 10.17 -2.88
CA THR A 33 17.25 8.96 -3.53
C THR A 33 15.73 8.93 -3.57
N ARG A 34 15.19 8.34 -4.65
CA ARG A 34 13.75 8.13 -4.85
C ARG A 34 13.41 6.66 -4.76
N LEU A 35 12.57 6.30 -3.79
CA LEU A 35 12.09 4.95 -3.55
C LEU A 35 10.58 4.87 -3.78
N TRP A 36 10.16 3.85 -4.51
CA TRP A 36 8.76 3.51 -4.71
C TRP A 36 8.46 2.14 -4.14
N PHE A 37 7.38 2.06 -3.35
CA PHE A 37 6.70 0.84 -2.98
C PHE A 37 5.48 0.62 -3.88
N LEU A 38 5.29 -0.60 -4.37
CA LEU A 38 4.26 -0.94 -5.35
C LEU A 38 2.99 -1.55 -4.73
N GLY A 39 2.76 -1.35 -3.42
CA GLY A 39 1.60 -1.87 -2.68
C GLY A 39 1.89 -3.18 -1.95
N ASP A 40 0.83 -3.80 -1.42
CA ASP A 40 0.84 -5.07 -0.69
C ASP A 40 1.80 -5.07 0.52
N PHE A 41 1.54 -4.11 1.42
CA PHE A 41 2.23 -3.97 2.70
C PHE A 41 1.77 -5.00 3.73
N VAL A 42 0.49 -5.35 3.69
CA VAL A 42 -0.21 -6.10 4.75
C VAL A 42 -0.55 -7.52 4.34
N ASP A 43 -1.11 -8.27 5.29
CA ASP A 43 -1.54 -9.66 5.18
C ASP A 43 -0.40 -10.67 5.02
N ARG A 44 -0.71 -11.94 5.26
CA ARG A 44 0.18 -13.13 5.19
C ARG A 44 1.30 -13.14 6.23
N GLY A 45 2.17 -12.14 6.26
CA GLY A 45 3.27 -12.04 7.22
C GLY A 45 2.84 -11.53 8.60
N PRO A 46 3.79 -11.39 9.53
CA PRO A 46 3.49 -11.18 10.94
C PRO A 46 3.18 -9.73 11.35
N ASP A 47 3.61 -8.71 10.59
CA ASP A 47 3.50 -7.30 11.00
C ASP A 47 3.24 -6.34 9.81
N GLY A 48 2.05 -6.40 9.22
CA GLY A 48 1.64 -5.52 8.13
C GLY A 48 1.52 -4.05 8.57
N ILE A 49 0.97 -3.79 9.76
CA ILE A 49 0.88 -2.41 10.26
C ILE A 49 2.27 -1.83 10.52
N GLY A 50 3.21 -2.62 11.05
CA GLY A 50 4.60 -2.17 11.20
C GLY A 50 5.28 -1.81 9.88
N VAL A 51 4.93 -2.49 8.78
CA VAL A 51 5.38 -2.09 7.43
C VAL A 51 4.80 -0.74 7.02
N ILE A 52 3.50 -0.51 7.23
CA ILE A 52 2.88 0.81 6.95
C ILE A 52 3.56 1.91 7.77
N ASP A 53 3.75 1.68 9.08
CA ASP A 53 4.43 2.62 9.98
C ASP A 53 5.84 2.97 9.49
N LEU A 54 6.61 1.96 9.04
CA LEU A 54 7.93 2.16 8.47
C LEU A 54 7.87 3.01 7.19
N VAL A 55 6.99 2.68 6.24
CA VAL A 55 6.90 3.39 4.96
C VAL A 55 6.46 4.85 5.16
N MET A 56 5.53 5.09 6.08
CA MET A 56 5.12 6.44 6.48
C MET A 56 6.31 7.24 7.01
N ARG A 57 7.06 6.67 7.97
CA ARG A 57 8.25 7.33 8.56
C ARG A 57 9.32 7.59 7.52
N LEU A 58 9.66 6.62 6.68
CA LEU A 58 10.64 6.78 5.61
C LEU A 58 10.22 7.85 4.60
N GLY A 59 8.92 8.02 4.38
CA GLY A 59 8.35 9.16 3.65
C GLY A 59 8.81 10.51 4.20
N GLU A 60 8.56 10.72 5.50
CA GLU A 60 8.92 11.95 6.21
C GLU A 60 10.45 12.16 6.23
N GLU A 61 11.22 11.15 6.63
CA GLU A 61 12.68 11.24 6.73
C GLU A 61 13.35 11.47 5.36
N ALA A 62 12.83 10.87 4.29
CA ALA A 62 13.35 11.09 2.95
C ALA A 62 13.07 12.52 2.48
N GLU A 63 11.88 13.07 2.74
CA GLU A 63 11.57 14.45 2.37
C GLU A 63 12.49 15.46 3.09
N ASP A 64 12.77 15.24 4.38
CA ASP A 64 13.70 16.07 5.15
C ASP A 64 15.14 16.02 4.60
N ALA A 65 15.54 14.88 4.03
CA ALA A 65 16.86 14.68 3.41
C ALA A 65 16.93 15.10 1.93
N GLY A 66 15.82 15.59 1.34
CA GLY A 66 15.74 15.96 -0.07
C GLY A 66 15.43 14.80 -1.03
N GLY A 67 15.20 13.61 -0.50
CA GLY A 67 14.77 12.41 -1.23
C GLY A 67 13.25 12.28 -1.31
N LYS A 68 12.78 11.12 -1.78
CA LYS A 68 11.35 10.79 -1.84
C LYS A 68 11.12 9.31 -1.59
N VAL A 69 10.25 8.98 -0.64
CA VAL A 69 9.66 7.64 -0.52
C VAL A 69 8.17 7.76 -0.82
N ARG A 70 7.70 7.01 -1.82
CA ARG A 70 6.31 7.02 -2.28
C ARG A 70 5.77 5.60 -2.36
N ALA A 71 4.45 5.48 -2.31
CA ALA A 71 3.74 4.21 -2.25
C ALA A 71 2.53 4.23 -3.17
N LEU A 72 2.27 3.11 -3.85
CA LEU A 72 1.00 2.79 -4.47
C LEU A 72 0.12 1.99 -3.51
N LEU A 73 -1.19 1.95 -3.77
CA LEU A 73 -2.09 0.96 -3.18
C LEU A 73 -1.96 -0.39 -3.91
N GLY A 74 -1.82 -1.46 -3.14
CA GLY A 74 -2.05 -2.82 -3.60
C GLY A 74 -3.48 -3.27 -3.33
N ASN A 75 -3.83 -4.47 -3.82
CA ASN A 75 -5.17 -5.01 -3.56
C ASN A 75 -5.34 -5.41 -2.08
N HIS A 76 -4.26 -5.70 -1.36
CA HIS A 76 -4.34 -6.05 0.05
C HIS A 76 -4.71 -4.86 0.95
N GLU A 77 -4.23 -3.66 0.64
CA GLU A 77 -4.66 -2.45 1.36
C GLU A 77 -6.16 -2.20 1.17
N ILE A 78 -6.68 -2.39 -0.04
CA ILE A 78 -8.12 -2.26 -0.34
C ILE A 78 -8.94 -3.30 0.45
N LEU A 79 -8.47 -4.55 0.51
CA LEU A 79 -9.15 -5.60 1.27
C LEU A 79 -9.15 -5.33 2.78
N LEU A 80 -8.03 -4.85 3.33
CA LEU A 80 -7.91 -4.50 4.75
C LEU A 80 -8.84 -3.34 5.11
N MET A 81 -8.84 -2.24 4.32
CA MET A 81 -9.73 -1.10 4.54
C MET A 81 -11.20 -1.51 4.41
N GLY A 82 -11.53 -2.30 3.39
CA GLY A 82 -12.89 -2.81 3.22
C GLY A 82 -13.33 -3.74 4.36
N MET A 83 -12.43 -4.57 4.89
CA MET A 83 -12.71 -5.38 6.08
C MET A 83 -13.00 -4.48 7.29
N TYR A 84 -12.19 -3.44 7.50
CA TYR A 84 -12.38 -2.50 8.61
C TYR A 84 -13.72 -1.76 8.53
N LEU A 85 -14.12 -1.29 7.35
CA LEU A 85 -15.31 -0.47 7.15
C LEU A 85 -16.61 -1.28 7.03
N PHE A 86 -16.57 -2.40 6.29
CA PHE A 86 -17.77 -3.12 5.89
C PHE A 86 -17.88 -4.51 6.51
N GLY A 87 -16.78 -5.08 6.98
CA GLY A 87 -16.75 -6.42 7.57
C GLY A 87 -17.42 -7.46 6.67
N ASP A 88 -18.38 -8.20 7.23
CA ASP A 88 -19.10 -9.27 6.52
C ASP A 88 -20.33 -8.77 5.73
N THR A 89 -20.46 -7.46 5.53
CA THR A 89 -21.54 -6.90 4.70
C THR A 89 -21.46 -7.46 3.29
N GLN A 90 -22.58 -7.99 2.81
CA GLN A 90 -22.68 -8.58 1.49
C GLN A 90 -22.69 -7.50 0.41
N VAL A 91 -21.79 -7.64 -0.55
CA VAL A 91 -21.64 -6.77 -1.71
C VAL A 91 -21.74 -7.58 -3.01
N PRO A 92 -22.37 -7.02 -4.05
CA PRO A 92 -22.31 -7.61 -5.39
C PRO A 92 -20.87 -7.70 -5.89
N SER A 93 -20.57 -8.76 -6.66
CA SER A 93 -19.33 -8.86 -7.43
C SER A 93 -19.61 -9.63 -8.72
N ASP A 94 -18.68 -9.57 -9.67
CA ASP A 94 -18.77 -10.31 -10.95
C ASP A 94 -18.85 -11.83 -10.77
N TYR A 95 -18.47 -12.31 -9.59
CA TYR A 95 -18.46 -13.73 -9.22
C TYR A 95 -19.58 -14.10 -8.23
N GLY A 96 -20.62 -13.26 -8.12
CA GLY A 96 -21.74 -13.42 -7.19
C GLY A 96 -21.57 -12.60 -5.91
N VAL A 97 -22.36 -12.91 -4.88
CA VAL A 97 -22.34 -12.18 -3.61
C VAL A 97 -21.07 -12.50 -2.82
N ARG A 98 -20.35 -11.46 -2.36
CA ARG A 98 -19.14 -11.56 -1.54
C ARG A 98 -19.21 -10.62 -0.34
N SER A 99 -18.23 -10.69 0.55
CA SER A 99 -17.97 -9.70 1.60
C SER A 99 -16.48 -9.39 1.65
N PHE A 100 -16.11 -8.22 2.18
CA PHE A 100 -14.71 -7.87 2.39
C PHE A 100 -14.08 -8.77 3.46
N ALA A 101 -14.80 -9.12 4.53
CA ALA A 101 -14.32 -10.07 5.54
C ALA A 101 -13.91 -11.41 4.92
N ARG A 102 -14.77 -12.00 4.10
CA ARG A 102 -14.45 -13.27 3.42
C ARG A 102 -13.28 -13.12 2.46
N SER A 103 -13.26 -12.05 1.67
CA SER A 103 -12.22 -11.85 0.65
C SER A 103 -10.85 -11.57 1.28
N TRP A 104 -10.80 -10.77 2.35
CA TRP A 104 -9.60 -10.49 3.12
C TRP A 104 -9.05 -11.75 3.79
N LEU A 105 -9.89 -12.53 4.49
CA LEU A 105 -9.47 -13.79 5.10
C LEU A 105 -8.91 -14.80 4.08
N LEU A 106 -9.54 -14.91 2.90
CA LEU A 106 -9.07 -15.81 1.84
C LEU A 106 -7.72 -15.39 1.25
N ASN A 107 -7.37 -14.11 1.32
CA ASN A 107 -6.09 -13.60 0.84
C ASN A 107 -4.99 -13.56 1.92
N GLY A 108 -5.27 -14.10 3.11
CA GLY A 108 -4.28 -14.19 4.19
C GLY A 108 -4.37 -13.05 5.20
N GLY A 109 -5.55 -12.42 5.32
CA GLY A 109 -5.82 -11.37 6.29
C GLY A 109 -5.38 -11.71 7.72
N GLN A 110 -4.68 -10.78 8.35
CA GLN A 110 -4.14 -10.94 9.71
C GLN A 110 -4.94 -10.16 10.75
N ALA A 111 -5.53 -10.86 11.71
CA ALA A 111 -6.32 -10.23 12.77
C ALA A 111 -5.50 -9.25 13.64
N ALA A 112 -4.21 -9.53 13.82
CA ALA A 112 -3.30 -8.63 14.54
C ALA A 112 -3.15 -7.29 13.83
N ASP A 113 -3.04 -7.29 12.49
CA ASP A 113 -2.98 -6.06 11.70
C ASP A 113 -4.27 -5.27 11.81
N LEU A 114 -5.43 -5.93 11.64
CA LEU A 114 -6.73 -5.28 11.78
C LEU A 114 -6.91 -4.62 13.16
N SER A 115 -6.46 -5.28 14.24
CA SER A 115 -6.55 -4.72 15.60
C SER A 115 -5.65 -3.50 15.84
N ARG A 116 -4.58 -3.34 15.04
CA ARG A 116 -3.63 -2.22 15.11
C ARG A 116 -3.92 -1.14 14.06
N LEU A 117 -4.85 -1.37 13.14
CA LEU A 117 -5.24 -0.38 12.15
C LEU A 117 -5.91 0.82 12.82
N THR A 118 -5.53 2.02 12.42
CA THR A 118 -6.00 3.29 13.02
C THR A 118 -6.51 4.23 11.94
N GLU A 119 -7.25 5.27 12.34
CA GLU A 119 -7.66 6.34 11.43
C GLU A 119 -6.47 7.05 10.77
N ARG A 120 -5.31 7.14 11.45
CA ARG A 120 -4.08 7.68 10.86
C ARG A 120 -3.61 6.82 9.69
N HIS A 121 -3.63 5.49 9.84
CA HIS A 121 -3.26 4.56 8.78
C HIS A 121 -4.25 4.65 7.62
N LEU A 122 -5.55 4.65 7.92
CA LEU A 122 -6.61 4.76 6.91
C LEU A 122 -6.48 6.05 6.10
N SER A 123 -6.35 7.19 6.78
CA SER A 123 -6.17 8.50 6.14
C SER A 123 -4.96 8.52 5.21
N TRP A 124 -3.83 7.96 5.66
CA TRP A 124 -2.63 7.87 4.82
C TRP A 124 -2.82 6.94 3.61
N LEU A 125 -3.50 5.81 3.78
CA LEU A 125 -3.77 4.84 2.72
C LEU A 125 -4.71 5.38 1.65
N VAL A 126 -5.82 6.03 2.02
CA VAL A 126 -6.78 6.56 1.03
C VAL A 126 -6.19 7.65 0.14
N ASP A 127 -5.15 8.34 0.63
CA ASP A 127 -4.39 9.35 -0.12
C ASP A 127 -3.32 8.75 -1.04
N ARG A 128 -3.17 7.42 -1.13
CA ARG A 128 -2.19 6.79 -2.02
C ARG A 128 -2.76 6.59 -3.42
N PRO A 129 -1.99 6.91 -4.48
CA PRO A 129 -2.41 6.61 -5.85
C PRO A 129 -2.40 5.10 -6.10
N VAL A 130 -3.20 4.65 -7.07
CA VAL A 130 -3.19 3.24 -7.52
C VAL A 130 -2.22 3.01 -8.69
N ALA A 131 -1.76 4.09 -9.31
CA ALA A 131 -0.78 4.07 -10.40
C ALA A 131 0.05 5.37 -10.38
N ALA A 132 1.30 5.31 -10.83
CA ALA A 132 2.15 6.50 -10.95
C ALA A 132 3.08 6.41 -12.16
N VAL A 133 3.57 7.55 -12.64
CA VAL A 133 4.70 7.59 -13.58
C VAL A 133 5.93 8.11 -12.84
N ALA A 134 7.00 7.34 -12.90
CA ALA A 134 8.31 7.70 -12.38
C ALA A 134 9.31 7.69 -13.54
N GLU A 135 9.73 8.89 -13.95
CA GLU A 135 10.56 9.08 -15.15
C GLU A 135 9.86 8.49 -16.37
N ASP A 136 10.46 7.52 -17.05
CA ASP A 136 9.90 6.87 -18.23
C ASP A 136 9.12 5.58 -17.92
N ASN A 137 8.88 5.29 -16.63
CA ASN A 137 8.25 4.04 -16.18
C ASN A 137 6.85 4.29 -15.62
N LEU A 138 5.87 3.53 -16.14
CA LEU A 138 4.57 3.38 -15.51
C LEU A 138 4.68 2.36 -14.36
N LEU A 139 4.27 2.77 -13.18
CA LEU A 139 4.25 1.96 -11.97
C LEU A 139 2.81 1.54 -11.68
N LEU A 140 2.61 0.24 -11.56
CA LEU A 140 1.34 -0.41 -11.22
C LEU A 140 1.60 -1.47 -10.16
N HIS A 141 0.59 -1.74 -9.34
CA HIS A 141 0.62 -2.91 -8.47
C HIS A 141 0.41 -4.21 -9.26
N SER A 142 -0.57 -4.21 -10.17
CA SER A 142 -0.89 -5.37 -11.01
C SER A 142 -0.84 -5.02 -12.50
N ASP A 143 -0.36 -5.96 -13.32
CA ASP A 143 -0.37 -5.80 -14.78
C ASP A 143 -1.74 -6.23 -15.33
N THR A 144 -2.68 -5.27 -15.36
CA THR A 144 -4.05 -5.49 -15.82
C THR A 144 -4.59 -4.28 -16.57
N THR A 145 -5.46 -4.51 -17.55
CA THR A 145 -6.18 -3.44 -18.23
C THR A 145 -7.38 -2.93 -17.44
N ALA A 146 -7.72 -3.56 -16.31
CA ALA A 146 -8.84 -3.12 -15.46
C ALA A 146 -8.71 -1.67 -15.01
N TYR A 147 -7.48 -1.13 -14.91
CA TYR A 147 -7.25 0.28 -14.62
C TYR A 147 -8.01 1.24 -15.55
N LEU A 148 -8.26 0.82 -16.80
CA LEU A 148 -8.96 1.60 -17.80
C LEU A 148 -10.46 1.74 -17.53
N ASP A 149 -11.03 0.92 -16.65
CA ASP A 149 -12.43 1.05 -16.22
C ASP A 149 -12.65 2.33 -15.39
N TRP A 150 -11.58 2.92 -14.85
CA TRP A 150 -11.59 4.16 -14.07
C TRP A 150 -11.04 5.37 -14.83
N GLY A 151 -10.69 5.23 -16.12
CA GLY A 151 -10.29 6.35 -16.96
C GLY A 151 -9.21 6.03 -18.00
N ASP A 152 -9.07 6.92 -18.98
CA ASP A 152 -8.13 6.76 -20.11
C ASP A 152 -6.75 7.39 -19.82
N THR A 153 -6.62 8.10 -18.70
CA THR A 153 -5.38 8.78 -18.28
C THR A 153 -5.05 8.48 -16.82
N LEU A 154 -3.77 8.55 -16.47
CA LEU A 154 -3.29 8.32 -15.10
C LEU A 154 -3.99 9.21 -14.07
N GLU A 155 -4.24 10.47 -14.43
CA GLU A 155 -4.90 11.43 -13.54
C GLU A 155 -6.37 11.09 -13.31
N GLN A 156 -7.10 10.69 -14.37
CA GLN A 156 -8.48 10.22 -14.25
C GLN A 156 -8.57 8.96 -13.39
N VAL A 157 -7.73 7.95 -13.65
CA VAL A 157 -7.73 6.71 -12.88
C VAL A 157 -7.50 6.98 -11.40
N ASN A 158 -6.49 7.78 -11.04
CA ASN A 158 -6.24 8.09 -9.64
C ASN A 158 -7.35 8.96 -9.01
N SER A 159 -7.91 9.92 -9.77
CA SER A 159 -8.98 10.79 -9.28
C SER A 159 -10.27 10.03 -9.02
N GLU A 160 -10.68 9.13 -9.93
CA GLU A 160 -11.90 8.32 -9.79
C GLU A 160 -11.77 7.35 -8.61
N VAL A 161 -10.62 6.67 -8.47
CA VAL A 161 -10.40 5.78 -7.33
C VAL A 161 -10.35 6.56 -6.02
N SER A 162 -9.65 7.69 -5.97
CA SER A 162 -9.61 8.55 -4.77
C SER A 162 -11.00 9.01 -4.37
N ALA A 163 -11.85 9.44 -5.32
CA ALA A 163 -13.22 9.83 -5.04
C ALA A 163 -14.05 8.70 -4.40
N ILE A 164 -13.84 7.44 -4.81
CA ILE A 164 -14.48 6.27 -4.19
C ILE A 164 -13.96 6.03 -2.78
N LEU A 165 -12.65 6.15 -2.56
CA LEU A 165 -12.03 5.89 -1.25
C LEU A 165 -12.37 6.94 -0.20
N HIS A 166 -12.71 8.17 -0.59
CA HIS A 166 -13.12 9.25 0.30
C HIS A 166 -14.65 9.40 0.48
N ALA A 167 -15.46 8.56 -0.17
CA ALA A 167 -16.92 8.61 -0.07
C ALA A 167 -17.47 7.93 1.19
#